data_AF-A0A4D7AT41-F1
#
_entry.id   AF-A0A4D7AT41-F1
#
_cell.length_a   1.000
_cell.length_b   1.000
_cell.length_c   1.000
_cell.angle_alpha   90.00
_cell.angle_beta   90.00
_cell.angle_gamma   90.00
#
_symmetry.space_group_name_H-M   'P 1'
#
loop_
_entity.id
_entity.type
_entity.pdbx_description
1 polymer ?
#
loop_
_entity_poly.entity_id
_entity_poly.type
_entity_poly.pdbx_seq_one_letter_code
_entity_poly.pdbx_strand_id
1 'polypeptide(L)'
;MALTRRALKAMGIDEEKIDEIISMHSETVDGLKADVAKYKADAEALPEVQKQLEKAQADLEAGKKDSYKVKYEALKEEFEGYKTEQTKKESRAAKEKAYRALLQEAGVSEKRLESVLKVSDVDSVELDDKGAIKGADKLTESIKSEWADFITTTETRGAQTSNPPANNNSGAMTKADIYKKDDHGRYVLSAAERQKALMENQIT
;
A
#
# COMPACT_ATOMS: atom_id res chain seq x y z
N MET A 1 43.84 -28.57 -71.10
CA MET A 1 44.60 -29.04 -72.28
C MET A 1 46.04 -28.61 -72.10
N ALA A 2 47.01 -29.52 -72.21
CA ALA A 2 48.41 -29.16 -72.10
C ALA A 2 48.93 -28.65 -73.45
N LEU A 3 49.65 -27.53 -73.43
CA LEU A 3 50.44 -27.08 -74.58
C LEU A 3 51.58 -28.08 -74.79
N THR A 4 51.50 -28.87 -75.86
CA THR A 4 52.49 -29.92 -76.14
C THR A 4 53.46 -29.51 -77.24
N ARG A 5 54.71 -29.96 -77.12
CA ARG A 5 55.74 -29.78 -78.17
C ARG A 5 55.23 -30.23 -79.55
N ARG A 6 54.47 -31.34 -79.62
CA ARG A 6 53.87 -31.84 -80.87
C ARG A 6 52.86 -30.85 -81.47
N ALA A 7 52.00 -30.23 -80.65
CA ALA A 7 51.03 -29.24 -81.13
C ALA A 7 51.73 -27.97 -81.62
N LEU A 8 52.72 -27.47 -80.87
CA LEU A 8 53.49 -26.28 -81.26
C LEU A 8 54.31 -26.50 -82.54
N LYS A 9 54.90 -27.70 -82.71
CA LYS A 9 55.61 -28.09 -83.94
C LYS A 9 54.68 -28.20 -85.15
N ALA A 10 53.45 -28.69 -84.95
CA ALA A 10 52.42 -28.73 -86.00
C ALA A 10 51.91 -27.34 -86.42
N MET A 11 52.09 -26.31 -85.58
CA MET A 11 51.79 -24.91 -85.89
C MET A 11 52.97 -24.15 -86.52
N GLY A 12 54.09 -24.83 -86.81
CA GLY A 12 55.25 -24.23 -87.48
C GLY A 12 56.15 -23.37 -86.58
N ILE A 13 56.12 -23.57 -85.26
CA ILE A 13 57.01 -22.87 -84.32
C ILE A 13 58.39 -23.53 -84.30
N ASP A 14 59.44 -22.71 -84.28
CA ASP A 14 60.84 -23.16 -84.21
C ASP A 14 61.12 -23.96 -82.93
N GLU A 15 61.88 -25.05 -83.05
CA GLU A 15 62.13 -26.01 -81.97
C GLU A 15 62.75 -25.39 -80.70
N GLU A 16 63.57 -24.34 -80.86
CA GLU A 16 64.18 -23.60 -79.75
C GLU A 16 63.15 -22.73 -78.99
N LYS A 17 62.17 -22.14 -79.68
CA LYS A 17 61.12 -21.30 -79.06
C LYS A 17 60.04 -22.15 -78.37
N ILE A 18 59.87 -23.41 -78.81
CA ILE A 18 58.89 -24.32 -78.22
C ILE A 18 59.18 -24.58 -76.73
N ASP A 19 60.45 -24.77 -76.36
CA ASP A 19 60.81 -25.08 -74.97
C ASP A 19 60.63 -23.88 -74.05
N GLU A 20 60.98 -22.68 -74.51
CA GLU A 20 60.73 -21.43 -73.77
C GLU A 20 59.22 -21.21 -73.55
N ILE A 21 58.39 -21.38 -74.59
CA ILE A 21 56.93 -21.26 -74.51
C ILE A 21 56.34 -22.29 -73.55
N ILE A 22 56.79 -23.54 -73.59
CA ILE A 22 56.31 -24.59 -72.67
C ILE A 22 56.72 -24.27 -71.23
N SER A 23 57.93 -23.76 -71.00
CA SER A 23 58.40 -23.38 -69.67
C SER A 23 57.53 -22.26 -69.09
N MET A 24 57.39 -21.13 -69.82
CA MET A 24 56.58 -19.98 -69.36
C MET A 24 55.11 -20.36 -69.14
N HIS A 25 54.54 -21.22 -70.01
CA HIS A 25 53.17 -21.69 -69.85
C HIS A 25 53.02 -22.60 -68.63
N SER A 26 54.00 -23.48 -68.38
CA SER A 26 53.98 -24.39 -67.22
C SER A 26 54.09 -23.60 -65.91
N GLU A 27 54.98 -22.61 -65.83
CA GLU A 27 55.10 -21.70 -64.68
C GLU A 27 53.78 -20.96 -64.41
N THR A 28 53.14 -20.42 -65.45
CA THR A 28 51.85 -19.73 -65.32
C THR A 28 50.74 -20.69 -64.87
N VAL A 29 50.68 -21.89 -65.44
CA VAL A 29 49.68 -22.91 -65.09
C VAL A 29 49.88 -23.41 -63.66
N ASP A 30 51.11 -23.58 -63.21
CA ASP A 30 51.40 -24.01 -61.84
C ASP A 30 51.08 -22.90 -60.83
N GLY A 31 51.34 -21.63 -61.18
CA GLY A 31 50.85 -20.47 -60.41
C GLY A 31 49.33 -20.46 -60.28
N LEU A 32 48.60 -20.64 -61.39
CA LEU A 32 47.13 -20.72 -61.38
C LEU A 32 46.60 -21.90 -60.56
N LYS A 33 47.27 -23.06 -60.60
CA LYS A 33 46.90 -24.21 -59.75
C LYS A 33 47.09 -23.90 -58.27
N ALA A 34 48.17 -23.20 -57.91
CA ALA A 34 48.42 -22.78 -56.54
C ALA A 34 47.33 -21.81 -56.03
N ASP A 35 46.96 -20.83 -56.86
CA ASP A 35 45.86 -19.91 -56.55
C ASP A 35 44.51 -20.63 -56.43
N VAL A 36 44.21 -21.55 -57.34
CA VAL A 36 42.98 -22.36 -57.28
C VAL A 36 42.93 -23.21 -56.01
N ALA A 37 44.05 -23.81 -55.60
CA ALA A 37 44.13 -24.56 -54.35
C ALA A 37 43.88 -23.66 -53.13
N LYS A 38 44.46 -22.45 -53.13
CA LYS A 38 44.24 -21.46 -52.07
C LYS A 38 42.78 -21.01 -52.00
N TYR A 39 42.18 -20.61 -53.12
CA TYR A 39 40.78 -20.18 -53.14
C TYR A 39 39.81 -21.30 -52.77
N LYS A 40 40.14 -22.55 -53.11
CA LYS A 40 39.35 -23.70 -52.69
C LYS A 40 39.41 -23.88 -51.17
N ALA A 41 40.58 -23.77 -50.57
CA ALA A 41 40.73 -23.83 -49.11
C ALA A 41 39.97 -22.69 -48.41
N ASP A 42 40.07 -21.47 -48.93
CA ASP A 42 39.34 -20.31 -48.40
C ASP A 42 37.81 -20.51 -48.51
N ALA A 43 37.34 -21.04 -49.65
CA ALA A 43 35.92 -21.33 -49.87
C ALA A 43 35.40 -22.45 -48.96
N GLU A 44 36.23 -23.44 -48.64
CA GLU A 44 35.90 -24.51 -47.70
C GLU A 44 35.86 -24.02 -46.25
N ALA A 45 36.67 -23.02 -45.88
CA ALA A 45 36.67 -22.39 -44.55
C ALA A 45 35.53 -21.37 -44.35
N LEU A 46 35.02 -20.78 -45.43
CA LEU A 46 34.02 -19.71 -45.40
C LEU A 46 32.75 -20.07 -44.59
N PRO A 47 32.13 -21.26 -44.73
CA PRO A 47 30.94 -21.62 -43.97
C PRO A 47 31.19 -21.70 -42.47
N GLU A 48 32.38 -22.15 -42.06
CA GLU A 48 32.76 -22.21 -40.64
C GLU A 48 32.90 -20.81 -40.05
N VAL A 49 33.58 -19.92 -40.77
CA VAL A 49 33.73 -18.51 -40.37
C VAL A 49 32.37 -17.82 -40.28
N GLN A 50 31.47 -18.06 -41.25
CA GLN A 50 30.10 -17.53 -41.21
C GLN A 50 29.35 -18.00 -39.97
N LYS A 51 29.42 -19.30 -39.64
CA LYS A 51 28.78 -19.86 -38.44
C LYS A 51 29.35 -19.26 -37.15
N GLN A 52 30.66 -19.03 -37.07
CA GLN A 52 31.28 -18.38 -35.92
C GLN A 52 30.82 -16.93 -35.78
N LEU A 53 30.68 -16.21 -36.90
CA LEU A 53 30.19 -14.83 -36.93
C LEU A 53 28.73 -14.75 -36.45
N GLU A 54 27.85 -15.58 -36.99
CA GLU A 54 26.44 -15.66 -36.56
C GLU A 54 26.32 -15.96 -35.07
N LYS A 55 27.13 -16.90 -34.55
CA LYS A 55 27.17 -17.21 -33.12
C LYS A 55 27.64 -16.01 -32.29
N ALA A 56 28.72 -15.35 -32.70
CA ALA A 56 29.23 -14.17 -32.00
C ALA A 56 28.22 -13.02 -31.99
N GLN A 57 27.47 -12.82 -33.08
CA GLN A 57 26.39 -11.84 -33.13
C GLN A 57 25.24 -12.20 -32.19
N ALA A 58 24.81 -13.46 -32.15
CA ALA A 58 23.78 -13.91 -31.24
C ALA A 58 24.20 -13.74 -29.75
N ASP A 59 25.44 -14.11 -29.42
CA ASP A 59 26.00 -13.96 -28.08
C ASP A 59 26.10 -12.47 -27.68
N LEU A 60 26.46 -11.59 -28.62
CA LEU A 60 26.53 -10.14 -28.39
C LEU A 60 25.15 -9.52 -28.17
N GLU A 61 24.15 -9.92 -28.96
CA GLU A 61 22.76 -9.47 -28.77
C GLU A 61 22.15 -10.00 -27.46
N ALA A 62 22.44 -11.25 -27.09
CA ALA A 62 22.06 -11.79 -25.79
C ALA A 62 22.75 -11.03 -24.64
N GLY A 63 24.04 -10.76 -24.78
CA GLY A 63 24.84 -10.01 -23.81
C GLY A 63 24.40 -8.56 -23.63
N LYS A 64 23.83 -7.91 -24.65
CA LYS A 64 23.22 -6.58 -24.53
C LYS A 64 21.99 -6.58 -23.63
N LYS A 65 21.07 -7.53 -23.85
CA LYS A 65 19.85 -7.68 -23.05
C LYS A 65 20.15 -8.06 -21.60
N ASP A 66 21.16 -8.89 -21.41
CA ASP A 66 21.58 -9.36 -20.10
C ASP A 66 22.74 -8.53 -19.50
N SER A 67 23.05 -7.39 -20.14
CA SER A 67 24.16 -6.54 -19.71
C SER A 67 23.91 -6.02 -18.31
N TYR A 68 24.99 -5.98 -17.52
CA TYR A 68 24.97 -5.39 -16.18
C TYR A 68 24.41 -3.97 -16.16
N LYS A 69 24.62 -3.22 -17.24
CA LYS A 69 24.11 -1.86 -17.38
C LYS A 69 22.57 -1.83 -17.40
N VAL A 70 21.92 -2.68 -18.20
CA VAL A 70 20.44 -2.74 -18.27
C VAL A 70 19.85 -3.16 -16.92
N LYS A 71 20.42 -4.20 -16.28
CA LYS A 71 19.98 -4.64 -14.95
C LYS A 71 20.16 -3.55 -13.90
N TYR A 72 21.27 -2.82 -13.95
CA TYR A 72 21.56 -1.72 -13.03
C TYR A 72 20.59 -0.55 -13.22
N GLU A 73 20.31 -0.15 -14.46
CA GLU A 73 19.37 0.94 -14.76
C GLU A 73 17.95 0.58 -14.30
N ALA A 74 17.48 -0.64 -14.56
CA ALA A 74 16.19 -1.12 -14.07
C ALA A 74 16.13 -1.14 -12.53
N LEU A 75 17.14 -1.69 -11.87
CA LEU A 75 17.20 -1.73 -10.40
C LEU A 75 17.23 -0.32 -9.80
N LYS A 76 17.93 0.62 -10.44
CA LYS A 76 17.98 2.01 -10.01
C LYS A 76 16.60 2.68 -10.12
N GLU A 77 15.88 2.46 -11.22
CA GLU A 77 14.53 2.99 -11.41
C GLU A 77 13.55 2.41 -10.37
N GLU A 78 13.59 1.09 -10.14
CA GLU A 78 12.80 0.44 -9.08
C GLU A 78 13.13 0.98 -7.69
N PHE A 79 14.40 1.21 -7.38
CA PHE A 79 14.83 1.73 -6.09
C PHE A 79 14.40 3.18 -5.85
N GLU A 80 14.53 4.04 -6.86
CA GLU A 80 14.02 5.42 -6.78
C GLU A 80 12.49 5.41 -6.64
N GLY A 81 11.79 4.56 -7.39
CA GLY A 81 10.34 4.34 -7.25
C GLY A 81 9.96 3.95 -5.83
N TYR A 82 10.61 2.91 -5.27
CA TYR A 82 10.42 2.46 -3.90
C TYR A 82 10.65 3.58 -2.87
N LYS A 83 11.71 4.37 -3.04
CA LYS A 83 11.99 5.51 -2.16
C LYS A 83 10.88 6.55 -2.20
N THR A 84 10.36 6.89 -3.38
CA THR A 84 9.24 7.83 -3.48
C THR A 84 7.94 7.28 -2.89
N GLU A 85 7.68 5.99 -3.02
CA GLU A 85 6.52 5.37 -2.36
C GLU A 85 6.68 5.36 -0.84
N GLN A 86 7.89 5.08 -0.35
CA GLN A 86 8.17 5.06 1.08
C GLN A 86 8.00 6.46 1.69
N THR A 87 8.51 7.52 1.05
CA THR A 87 8.30 8.89 1.53
C THR A 87 6.83 9.30 1.49
N LYS A 88 6.06 8.87 0.47
CA LYS A 88 4.60 9.05 0.45
C LYS A 88 3.91 8.33 1.60
N LYS A 89 4.27 7.07 1.88
CA LYS A 89 3.72 6.29 3.00
C LYS A 89 4.03 6.93 4.34
N GLU A 90 5.26 7.38 4.56
CA GLU A 90 5.67 8.06 5.79
C GLU A 90 4.97 9.41 5.96
N SER A 91 4.86 10.20 4.89
CA SER A 91 4.11 11.46 4.91
C SER A 91 2.63 11.23 5.23
N ARG A 92 2.00 10.24 4.59
CA ARG A 92 0.60 9.88 4.84
C ARG A 92 0.40 9.39 6.27
N ALA A 93 1.30 8.56 6.80
CA ALA A 93 1.24 8.12 8.19
C ALA A 93 1.35 9.28 9.20
N ALA A 94 2.20 10.27 8.92
CA ALA A 94 2.29 11.47 9.74
C ALA A 94 0.99 12.30 9.69
N LYS A 95 0.41 12.46 8.50
CA LYS A 95 -0.89 13.13 8.33
C LYS A 95 -2.03 12.38 9.03
N GLU A 96 -2.08 11.05 8.92
CA GLU A 96 -3.05 10.20 9.60
C GLU A 96 -2.93 10.34 11.12
N LYS A 97 -1.71 10.36 11.66
CA LYS A 97 -1.48 10.55 13.09
C LYS A 97 -1.99 11.92 13.56
N ALA A 98 -1.69 12.98 12.81
CA ALA A 98 -2.14 14.33 13.16
C ALA A 98 -3.67 14.47 13.06
N TYR A 99 -4.28 13.91 12.02
CA TYR A 99 -5.73 13.93 11.84
C TYR A 99 -6.46 13.11 12.92
N ARG A 100 -5.89 11.97 13.32
CA ARG A 100 -6.40 11.16 14.44
C ARG A 100 -6.43 11.95 15.75
N ALA A 101 -5.37 12.69 16.06
CA ALA A 101 -5.30 13.52 17.25
C ALA A 101 -6.39 14.61 17.22
N LEU A 102 -6.62 15.21 16.05
CA LEU A 102 -7.63 16.25 15.86
C LEU A 102 -9.07 15.71 15.99
N LEU A 103 -9.34 14.50 15.49
CA LEU A 103 -10.62 13.80 15.73
C LEU A 103 -10.86 13.53 17.23
N GLN A 104 -9.82 13.10 17.95
CA GLN A 104 -9.89 12.87 19.40
C GLN A 104 -10.18 14.15 20.17
N GLU A 105 -9.49 15.25 19.82
CA GLU A 105 -9.72 16.57 20.42
C GLU A 105 -11.13 17.11 20.12
N ALA A 106 -11.67 16.81 18.94
CA ALA A 106 -13.04 17.14 18.58
C ALA A 106 -14.09 16.29 19.36
N GLY A 107 -13.67 15.26 20.09
CA GLY A 107 -14.54 14.41 20.90
C GLY A 107 -15.13 13.20 20.14
N VAL A 108 -14.61 12.88 18.96
CA VAL A 108 -15.05 11.70 18.19
C VAL A 108 -14.71 10.43 18.97
N SER A 109 -15.68 9.52 19.08
CA SER A 109 -15.56 8.25 19.79
C SER A 109 -14.37 7.43 19.28
N GLU A 110 -13.55 6.92 20.21
CA GLU A 110 -12.39 6.07 19.89
C GLU A 110 -12.76 4.86 19.02
N LYS A 111 -13.96 4.29 19.23
CA LYS A 111 -14.49 3.15 18.46
C LYS A 111 -14.75 3.49 16.98
N ARG A 112 -14.89 4.78 16.65
CA ARG A 112 -15.20 5.27 15.30
C ARG A 112 -14.02 5.95 14.61
N LEU A 113 -12.96 6.31 15.35
CA LEU A 113 -11.77 6.97 14.81
C LEU A 113 -11.20 6.28 13.57
N GLU A 114 -11.00 4.96 13.61
CA GLU A 114 -10.46 4.24 12.45
C GLU A 114 -11.38 4.25 11.23
N SER A 115 -12.69 4.20 11.45
CA SER A 115 -13.65 4.25 10.35
C SER A 115 -13.66 5.63 9.71
N VAL A 116 -13.66 6.68 10.54
CA VAL A 116 -13.59 8.08 10.09
C VAL A 116 -12.27 8.35 9.36
N LEU A 117 -11.15 7.89 9.90
CA LEU A 117 -9.83 8.09 9.29
C LEU A 117 -9.70 7.44 7.91
N LYS A 118 -10.32 6.25 7.71
CA LYS A 118 -10.30 5.55 6.42
C LYS A 118 -11.09 6.25 5.31
N VAL A 119 -12.12 7.00 5.66
CA VAL A 119 -12.98 7.72 4.70
C VAL A 119 -12.64 9.20 4.58
N SER A 120 -11.79 9.71 5.47
CA SER A 120 -11.35 11.11 5.44
C SER A 120 -10.26 11.32 4.39
N ASP A 121 -10.28 12.50 3.76
CA ASP A 121 -9.21 12.93 2.85
C ASP A 121 -8.00 13.40 3.64
N VAL A 122 -7.22 12.44 4.15
CA VAL A 122 -5.99 12.73 4.90
C VAL A 122 -4.88 13.21 3.98
N ASP A 123 -4.93 12.86 2.69
CA ASP A 123 -3.90 13.19 1.72
C ASP A 123 -3.90 14.68 1.36
N SER A 124 -5.06 15.35 1.39
CA SER A 124 -5.19 16.80 1.20
C SER A 124 -4.71 17.65 2.38
N VAL A 125 -4.48 17.04 3.56
CA VAL A 125 -4.09 17.76 4.77
C VAL A 125 -2.63 18.21 4.67
N GLU A 126 -2.36 19.47 5.01
CA GLU A 126 -1.01 20.00 5.14
C GLU A 126 -0.56 20.04 6.60
N LEU A 127 0.65 19.56 6.86
CA LEU A 127 1.30 19.72 8.16
C LEU A 127 2.17 20.99 8.15
N ASP A 128 2.27 21.64 9.31
CA ASP A 128 3.25 22.68 9.57
C ASP A 128 4.61 22.09 9.98
N ASP A 129 5.60 22.96 10.21
CA ASP A 129 6.96 22.56 10.59
C ASP A 129 7.04 21.84 11.95
N LYS A 130 5.97 21.92 12.75
CA LYS A 130 5.85 21.24 14.05
C LYS A 130 5.09 19.91 13.96
N GLY A 131 4.63 19.54 12.76
CA GLY A 131 3.86 18.33 12.51
C GLY A 131 2.37 18.45 12.89
N ALA A 132 1.87 19.67 13.12
CA ALA A 132 0.46 19.95 13.36
C ALA A 132 -0.27 20.27 12.05
N ILE A 133 -1.58 20.05 12.00
CA ILE A 133 -2.37 20.35 10.80
C ILE A 133 -2.52 21.87 10.64
N LYS A 134 -2.14 22.40 9.47
CA LYS A 134 -2.42 23.80 9.12
C LYS A 134 -3.93 24.02 9.05
N GLY A 135 -4.42 25.08 9.70
CA GLY A 135 -5.86 25.37 9.73
C GLY A 135 -6.67 24.40 10.58
N ALA A 136 -6.05 23.81 11.60
CA ALA A 136 -6.69 22.87 12.53
C ALA A 136 -8.04 23.34 13.05
N ASP A 137 -8.22 24.63 13.33
CA ASP A 137 -9.49 25.18 13.85
C ASP A 137 -10.67 24.96 12.88
N LYS A 138 -10.49 25.33 11.61
CA LYS A 138 -11.52 25.13 10.57
C LYS A 138 -11.82 23.66 10.33
N LEU A 139 -10.78 22.83 10.37
CA LEU A 139 -10.93 21.39 10.20
C LEU A 139 -11.67 20.77 11.40
N THR A 140 -11.40 21.26 12.62
CA THR A 140 -12.09 20.85 13.84
C THR A 140 -13.56 21.23 13.80
N GLU A 141 -13.90 22.43 13.32
CA GLU A 141 -15.29 22.84 13.10
C GLU A 141 -16.00 21.93 12.08
N SER A 142 -15.32 21.63 10.97
CA SER A 142 -15.85 20.74 9.94
C SER A 142 -16.08 19.32 10.48
N ILE A 143 -15.13 18.78 11.25
CA ILE A 143 -15.25 17.48 11.93
C ILE A 143 -16.41 17.48 12.92
N LYS A 144 -16.59 18.56 13.69
CA LYS A 144 -17.70 18.67 14.64
C LYS A 144 -19.06 18.66 13.94
N SER A 145 -19.12 19.14 12.71
CA SER A 145 -20.33 19.10 11.87
C SER A 145 -20.51 17.76 11.19
N GLU A 146 -19.49 17.24 10.50
CA GLU A 146 -19.56 16.03 9.68
C GLU A 146 -19.68 14.75 10.51
N TRP A 147 -19.02 14.72 11.66
CA TRP A 147 -18.96 13.54 12.54
C TRP A 147 -19.71 13.75 13.85
N ALA A 148 -20.68 14.67 13.87
CA ALA A 148 -21.49 15.03 15.04
C ALA A 148 -22.07 13.78 15.74
N ASP A 149 -22.60 12.83 14.97
CA ASP A 149 -23.20 11.58 15.48
C ASP A 149 -22.20 10.65 16.17
N PHE A 150 -20.90 10.85 15.94
CA PHE A 150 -19.84 10.07 16.55
C PHE A 150 -19.17 10.78 17.72
N ILE A 151 -19.57 12.01 18.04
CA ILE A 151 -19.04 12.75 19.19
C ILE A 151 -19.68 12.22 20.47
N THR A 152 -18.85 11.88 21.45
CA THR A 152 -19.34 11.37 22.72
C THR A 152 -19.89 12.50 23.59
N THR A 153 -21.17 12.45 23.91
CA THR A 153 -21.79 13.31 24.91
C THR A 153 -21.81 12.62 26.27
N THR A 154 -21.12 13.20 27.25
CA THR A 154 -21.17 12.71 28.64
C THR A 154 -22.34 13.39 29.35
N GLU A 155 -23.42 12.65 29.60
CA GLU A 155 -24.52 13.15 30.42
C GLU A 155 -24.33 12.76 31.87
N THR A 156 -24.31 13.75 32.77
CA THR A 156 -24.27 13.52 34.21
C THR A 156 -25.69 13.17 34.69
N ARG A 157 -26.01 11.89 34.78
CA ARG A 157 -27.28 11.45 35.37
C ARG A 157 -27.18 11.46 36.89
N GLY A 158 -28.06 12.22 37.54
CA GLY A 158 -28.19 12.19 39.01
C GLY A 158 -28.48 10.79 39.54
N ALA A 159 -28.08 10.51 40.77
CA ALA A 159 -28.34 9.22 41.42
C ALA A 159 -29.83 8.87 41.31
N GLN A 160 -30.14 7.64 40.88
CA GLN A 160 -31.50 7.12 40.95
C GLN A 160 -31.85 6.95 42.44
N THR A 161 -32.46 7.97 43.03
CA THR A 161 -32.99 7.88 44.38
C THR A 161 -34.23 6.99 44.30
N SER A 162 -34.19 5.80 44.90
CA SER A 162 -35.40 5.04 45.17
C SER A 162 -36.37 5.94 45.93
N ASN A 163 -37.61 6.09 45.47
CA ASN A 163 -38.66 6.66 46.30
C ASN A 163 -38.90 5.69 47.47
N PRO A 164 -38.49 6.01 48.72
CA PRO A 164 -38.82 5.15 49.85
C PRO A 164 -40.35 5.02 49.93
N PRO A 165 -40.89 3.84 50.31
CA PRO A 165 -42.32 3.67 50.52
C PRO A 165 -42.84 4.81 51.40
N ALA A 166 -43.92 5.47 50.96
CA ALA A 166 -44.59 6.46 51.79
C ALA A 166 -44.93 5.80 53.12
N ASN A 167 -44.42 6.34 54.22
CA ASN A 167 -44.88 5.97 55.55
C ASN A 167 -46.31 6.54 55.72
N ASN A 168 -47.26 5.93 55.03
CA ASN A 168 -48.67 6.09 55.34
C ASN A 168 -48.87 5.33 56.64
N ASN A 169 -48.64 6.03 57.76
CA ASN A 169 -48.96 5.55 59.09
C ASN A 169 -50.50 5.41 59.16
N SER A 170 -51.02 4.32 58.60
CA SER A 170 -52.45 4.01 58.45
C SER A 170 -53.13 3.68 59.78
N GLY A 171 -52.48 3.97 60.91
CA GLY A 171 -52.99 3.80 62.26
C GLY A 171 -52.89 5.06 63.13
N ALA A 172 -52.43 6.20 62.59
CA ALA A 172 -52.39 7.45 63.36
C ALA A 172 -53.81 7.97 63.62
N MET A 173 -54.36 7.73 64.82
CA MET A 173 -55.60 8.38 65.25
C MET A 173 -55.31 9.80 65.70
N THR A 174 -56.06 10.79 65.20
CA THR A 174 -55.94 12.17 65.71
C THR A 174 -56.64 12.31 67.07
N LYS A 175 -56.35 13.38 67.82
CA LYS A 175 -57.05 13.67 69.09
C LYS A 175 -58.56 13.76 68.89
N ALA A 176 -59.01 14.27 67.75
CA ALA A 176 -60.44 14.32 67.40
C ALA A 176 -61.04 12.91 67.24
N ASP A 177 -60.32 11.98 66.61
CA ASP A 177 -60.76 10.60 66.45
C ASP A 177 -60.79 9.85 67.79
N ILE A 178 -59.82 10.13 68.66
CA ILE A 178 -59.72 9.52 70.00
C ILE A 178 -60.88 9.96 70.91
N TYR A 179 -61.28 11.24 70.85
CA TYR A 179 -62.35 11.80 71.67
C TYR A 179 -63.71 11.89 70.96
N LYS A 180 -63.86 11.22 69.82
CA LYS A 180 -65.12 11.17 69.08
C LYS A 180 -66.24 10.60 69.95
N LYS A 181 -67.42 11.20 69.87
CA LYS A 181 -68.64 10.74 70.54
C LYS A 181 -69.62 10.15 69.53
N ASP A 182 -70.41 9.18 69.97
CA ASP A 182 -71.57 8.67 69.25
C ASP A 182 -72.70 9.71 69.25
N ASP A 183 -73.74 9.45 68.46
CA ASP A 183 -74.92 10.33 68.35
C ASP A 183 -75.71 10.46 69.67
N HIS A 184 -75.34 9.68 70.68
CA HIS A 184 -75.91 9.69 72.04
C HIS A 184 -74.97 10.37 73.05
N GLY A 185 -73.91 11.03 72.58
CA GLY A 185 -72.99 11.84 73.39
C GLY A 185 -71.98 11.03 74.22
N ARG A 186 -71.88 9.72 74.02
CA ARG A 186 -70.90 8.84 74.68
C ARG A 186 -69.67 8.69 73.82
N TYR A 187 -68.49 8.58 74.44
CA TYR A 187 -67.26 8.37 73.69
C TYR A 187 -67.27 7.01 72.97
N VAL A 188 -66.81 7.01 71.72
CA VAL A 188 -66.74 5.80 70.88
C VAL A 188 -65.69 4.82 71.41
N LEU A 189 -64.57 5.32 71.92
CA LEU A 189 -63.53 4.54 72.60
C LEU A 189 -63.72 4.59 74.11
N SER A 190 -63.43 3.49 74.80
CA SER A 190 -63.38 3.44 76.26
C SER A 190 -62.24 4.31 76.82
N ALA A 191 -62.27 4.62 78.12
CA ALA A 191 -61.21 5.42 78.75
C ALA A 191 -59.81 4.78 78.61
N ALA A 192 -59.72 3.46 78.74
CA ALA A 192 -58.47 2.71 78.59
C ALA A 192 -57.96 2.74 77.14
N GLU A 193 -58.85 2.58 76.16
CA GLU A 193 -58.49 2.64 74.74
C GLU A 193 -58.06 4.05 74.32
N ARG A 194 -58.67 5.10 74.87
CA ARG A 194 -58.24 6.48 74.62
C ARG A 194 -56.85 6.76 75.19
N GLN A 195 -56.55 6.31 76.41
CA GLN A 195 -55.21 6.46 76.99
C GLN A 195 -54.15 5.71 76.18
N LYS A 196 -54.47 4.47 75.76
CA LYS A 196 -53.59 3.67 74.91
C LYS A 196 -53.33 4.35 73.56
N ALA A 197 -54.37 4.86 72.90
CA ALA A 197 -54.25 5.56 71.62
C ALA A 197 -53.51 6.90 71.74
N LEU A 198 -53.64 7.63 72.85
CA LEU A 198 -52.85 8.86 73.10
C LEU A 198 -51.36 8.55 73.24
N MET A 199 -51.02 7.48 73.95
CA MET A 199 -49.63 7.04 74.11
C MET A 199 -49.05 6.49 72.79
N GLU A 200 -49.78 5.66 72.07
CA GLU A 200 -49.34 5.06 70.79
C GLU A 200 -49.16 6.10 69.69
N ASN A 201 -49.98 7.15 69.68
CA ASN A 201 -49.89 8.26 68.71
C ASN A 201 -49.05 9.44 69.20
N GLN A 202 -48.44 9.34 70.40
CA GLN A 202 -47.61 10.39 71.01
C GLN A 202 -48.34 11.75 71.11
N ILE A 203 -49.65 11.73 71.40
CA ILE A 203 -50.49 12.93 71.50
C ILE A 203 -50.57 13.35 72.97
N THR A 204 -50.11 14.57 73.27
CA THR A 204 -50.18 15.21 74.59
C THR A 204 -51.50 15.92 74.87
#